data_AF-A0A2V6NYP6-F1
#
_entry.id   AF-A0A2V6NYP6-F1
#
_cell.length_a   1.000
_cell.length_b   1.000
_cell.length_c   1.000
_cell.angle_alpha   90.00
_cell.angle_beta   90.00
_cell.angle_gamma   90.00
#
_symmetry.space_group_name_H-M   'P 1'
#
loop_
_entity.id
_entity.type
_entity.pdbx_description
1 polymer ?
#
loop_
_entity_poly.entity_id
_entity_poly.type
_entity_poly.pdbx_seq_one_letter_code
_entity_poly.pdbx_strand_id
1 'polypeptide(L)'
;IIPLLFLPIFFFYWRERRLAFKFIVPTALTFLVLWAQPLFSFPIAFAKNVLSYGSFWGLWGVTYWLRQTGWSEFGRVTYLHFTPAQALVATILKLSIIAIVLSIAWRRRYLGRQSLLRSIAYAWIVFFILSPGVCAQYLVWLAPFVLLLSPSFFGWFTATGSLFLFFFYNTIADKFPWYLAISNGRHNGEWTPWTAWPWAVLIAGVLVFWIKAKRENPSLRLFSLEPLDPEFPS
;
A
#
# COMPACT_ATOMS: atom_id res chain seq x y z
N ILE A 1 -2.69 -3.03 10.94
CA ILE A 1 -2.50 -1.83 10.08
C ILE A 1 -3.29 -1.92 8.77
N ILE A 2 -3.12 -2.97 7.94
CA ILE A 2 -3.80 -3.09 6.64
C ILE A 2 -5.34 -2.99 6.70
N PRO A 3 -6.06 -3.64 7.63
CA PRO A 3 -7.52 -3.48 7.69
C PRO A 3 -7.97 -2.03 7.90
N LEU A 4 -7.14 -1.19 8.55
CA LEU A 4 -7.41 0.23 8.74
C LEU A 4 -7.28 1.03 7.44
N LEU A 5 -6.46 0.56 6.49
CA LEU A 5 -6.36 1.16 5.15
C LEU A 5 -7.71 1.14 4.42
N PHE A 6 -8.48 0.05 4.55
CA PHE A 6 -9.76 -0.09 3.84
C PHE A 6 -10.97 0.40 4.65
N LEU A 7 -10.78 0.68 5.94
CA LEU A 7 -11.86 1.12 6.81
C LEU A 7 -12.62 2.33 6.25
N PRO A 8 -11.99 3.40 5.72
CA PRO A 8 -12.72 4.51 5.13
C PRO A 8 -13.61 4.06 3.96
N ILE A 9 -13.09 3.19 3.09
CA ILE A 9 -13.81 2.72 1.90
C ILE A 9 -15.06 1.95 2.31
N PHE A 10 -14.92 0.96 3.21
CA PHE A 10 -16.07 0.21 3.69
C PHE A 10 -17.05 1.08 4.48
N PHE A 11 -16.54 1.97 5.33
CA PHE A 11 -17.35 2.89 6.12
C PHE A 11 -18.24 3.75 5.23
N PHE A 12 -17.66 4.47 4.27
CA PHE A 12 -18.43 5.37 3.39
C PHE A 12 -19.37 4.58 2.47
N TYR A 13 -18.94 3.43 1.94
CA TYR A 13 -19.77 2.57 1.10
C TYR A 13 -21.03 2.06 1.84
N TRP A 14 -20.88 1.61 3.09
CA TRP A 14 -22.00 1.11 3.89
C TRP A 14 -22.82 2.23 4.54
N ARG A 15 -22.21 3.38 4.87
CA ARG A 15 -22.91 4.57 5.37
C ARG A 15 -23.94 5.04 4.37
N GLU A 16 -23.58 5.13 3.09
CA GLU A 16 -24.50 5.57 2.04
C GLU A 16 -25.68 4.62 1.88
N ARG A 17 -25.47 3.34 2.17
CA ARG A 17 -26.52 2.30 2.16
C ARG A 17 -27.30 2.21 3.47
N ARG A 18 -27.04 3.11 4.44
CA ARG A 18 -27.62 3.08 5.80
C ARG A 18 -27.33 1.79 6.58
N LEU A 19 -26.22 1.12 6.25
CA LEU A 19 -25.79 -0.16 6.85
C LEU A 19 -24.44 -0.06 7.57
N ALA A 20 -23.90 1.15 7.77
CA ALA A 20 -22.60 1.35 8.41
C ALA A 20 -22.48 0.63 9.76
N PHE A 21 -23.46 0.77 10.65
CA PHE A 21 -23.42 0.10 11.95
C PHE A 21 -23.45 -1.43 11.85
N LYS A 22 -24.23 -1.97 10.90
CA LYS A 22 -24.28 -3.43 10.65
C LYS A 22 -22.96 -3.99 10.14
N PHE A 23 -22.08 -3.15 9.61
CA PHE A 23 -20.74 -3.54 9.22
C PHE A 23 -19.70 -3.28 10.32
N ILE A 24 -19.68 -2.07 10.88
CA ILE A 24 -18.65 -1.62 11.83
C ILE A 24 -18.71 -2.39 13.14
N VAL A 25 -19.91 -2.61 13.69
CA VAL A 25 -20.06 -3.26 15.00
C VAL A 25 -19.56 -4.70 14.95
N PRO A 26 -20.01 -5.57 14.03
CA PRO A 26 -19.46 -6.92 13.91
C PRO A 26 -17.96 -6.92 13.63
N THR A 27 -17.49 -6.04 12.74
CA THR A 27 -16.06 -5.93 12.43
C THR A 27 -15.22 -5.60 13.67
N ALA A 28 -15.64 -4.61 14.46
CA ALA A 28 -14.95 -4.22 15.68
C ALA A 28 -14.95 -5.35 16.71
N LEU A 29 -16.10 -6.02 16.91
CA LEU A 29 -16.20 -7.17 17.81
C LEU A 29 -15.30 -8.32 17.37
N THR A 30 -15.25 -8.64 16.07
CA THR A 30 -14.35 -9.65 15.53
C THR A 30 -12.89 -9.31 15.81
N PHE A 31 -12.46 -8.05 15.58
CA PHE A 31 -11.09 -7.65 15.91
C PHE A 31 -10.79 -7.75 17.41
N LEU A 32 -11.72 -7.32 18.27
CA LEU A 32 -11.54 -7.41 19.73
C LEU A 32 -11.41 -8.87 20.19
N VAL A 33 -12.22 -9.77 19.65
CA VAL A 33 -12.16 -11.21 19.96
C VAL A 33 -10.83 -11.81 19.48
N LEU A 34 -10.46 -11.55 18.22
CA LEU A 34 -9.22 -12.10 17.64
C LEU A 34 -7.95 -11.52 18.28
N TRP A 35 -8.02 -10.32 18.85
CA TRP A 35 -6.91 -9.68 19.55
C TRP A 35 -6.97 -9.83 21.07
N ALA A 36 -8.00 -10.49 21.62
CA ALA A 36 -8.21 -10.57 23.06
C ALA A 36 -6.98 -11.14 23.79
N GLN A 37 -6.46 -12.29 23.34
CA GLN A 37 -5.31 -12.92 23.96
C GLN A 37 -4.07 -12.01 24.02
N PRO A 38 -3.56 -11.45 22.91
CA PRO A 38 -2.39 -10.59 22.98
C PRO A 38 -2.66 -9.25 23.68
N LEU A 39 -3.87 -8.72 23.61
CA LEU A 39 -4.26 -7.50 24.32
C LEU A 39 -4.23 -7.67 25.85
N PHE A 40 -4.73 -8.78 26.37
CA PHE A 40 -4.76 -9.03 27.81
C PHE A 40 -3.44 -9.58 28.35
N SER A 41 -2.79 -10.47 27.62
CA SER A 41 -1.54 -11.09 28.08
C SER A 41 -0.32 -10.19 27.90
N PHE A 42 -0.26 -9.41 26.80
CA PHE A 42 0.95 -8.66 26.44
C PHE A 42 0.65 -7.27 25.82
N PRO A 43 -0.12 -6.39 26.49
CA PRO A 43 -0.65 -5.16 25.90
C PRO A 43 0.44 -4.24 25.33
N ILE A 44 1.54 -4.06 26.07
CA ILE A 44 2.65 -3.18 25.65
C ILE A 44 3.38 -3.76 24.44
N ALA A 45 3.67 -5.07 24.45
CA ALA A 45 4.36 -5.73 23.36
C ALA A 45 3.48 -5.76 22.10
N PHE A 46 2.17 -6.00 22.26
CA PHE A 46 1.21 -5.94 21.16
C PHE A 46 1.13 -4.52 20.57
N ALA A 47 1.00 -3.50 21.40
CA ALA A 47 0.94 -2.12 20.94
C ALA A 47 2.22 -1.71 20.18
N LYS A 48 3.40 -2.10 20.67
CA LYS A 48 4.69 -1.78 20.03
C LYS A 48 4.91 -2.56 18.74
N ASN A 49 4.68 -3.87 18.75
CA ASN A 49 5.09 -4.75 17.64
C ASN A 49 4.00 -4.98 16.59
N VAL A 50 2.72 -4.72 16.91
CA VAL A 50 1.60 -4.93 15.98
C VAL A 50 0.95 -3.61 15.55
N LEU A 51 0.62 -2.75 16.52
CA LEU A 51 -0.07 -1.48 16.22
C LEU A 51 0.90 -0.38 15.77
N SER A 52 2.09 -0.33 16.37
CA SER A 52 3.14 0.64 16.07
C SER A 52 4.21 0.11 15.12
N TYR A 53 3.96 -1.05 14.49
CA TYR A 53 4.91 -1.66 13.57
C TYR A 53 5.28 -0.67 12.45
N GLY A 54 6.57 -0.37 12.35
CA GLY A 54 7.12 0.64 11.45
C GLY A 54 7.54 0.06 10.11
N SER A 55 7.59 0.94 9.10
CA SER A 55 8.16 0.63 7.80
C SER A 55 9.70 0.68 7.84
N PHE A 56 10.35 -0.14 7.02
CA PHE A 56 11.81 -0.14 6.88
C PHE A 56 12.25 0.94 5.89
N TRP A 57 12.98 1.96 6.36
CA TRP A 57 13.37 3.12 5.55
C TRP A 57 14.45 2.78 4.52
N GLY A 58 14.34 3.36 3.32
CA GLY A 58 15.45 3.46 2.37
C GLY A 58 15.61 2.26 1.44
N LEU A 59 14.66 1.34 1.44
CA LEU A 59 14.66 0.13 0.61
C LEU A 59 13.48 0.05 -0.38
N TRP A 60 12.58 1.02 -0.40
CA TRP A 60 11.41 0.99 -1.28
C TRP A 60 10.97 2.38 -1.72
N GLY A 61 10.57 2.48 -2.99
CA GLY A 61 9.89 3.66 -3.54
C GLY A 61 10.57 4.99 -3.21
N VAL A 62 9.78 5.97 -2.73
CA VAL A 62 10.27 7.33 -2.43
C VAL A 62 11.45 7.32 -1.46
N THR A 63 11.44 6.46 -0.44
CA THR A 63 12.51 6.46 0.58
C THR A 63 13.82 5.88 0.03
N TYR A 64 13.74 4.92 -0.89
CA TYR A 64 14.91 4.46 -1.64
C TYR A 64 15.51 5.57 -2.52
N TRP A 65 14.69 6.30 -3.26
CA TRP A 65 15.14 7.41 -4.10
C TRP A 65 15.80 8.53 -3.28
N LEU A 66 15.20 8.91 -2.15
CA LEU A 66 15.80 9.89 -1.24
C LEU A 66 17.14 9.42 -0.67
N ARG A 67 17.30 8.13 -0.40
CA ARG A 67 18.59 7.57 0.01
C ARG A 67 19.64 7.69 -1.09
N GLN A 68 19.25 7.63 -2.37
CA GLN A 68 20.19 7.76 -3.51
C GLN A 68 20.73 9.18 -3.70
N THR A 69 20.18 10.21 -3.05
CA THR A 69 20.68 11.59 -3.19
C THR A 69 22.07 11.79 -2.55
N GLY A 70 22.52 10.85 -1.72
CA GLY A 70 23.76 10.96 -0.96
C GLY A 70 23.68 11.91 0.24
N TRP A 71 22.52 12.52 0.50
CA TRP A 71 22.34 13.38 1.66
C TRP A 71 22.37 12.57 2.97
N SER A 72 23.17 13.03 3.92
CA SER A 72 23.45 12.35 5.19
C SER A 72 22.18 12.02 5.97
N GLU A 73 21.18 12.88 5.87
CA GLU A 73 19.90 12.84 6.56
C GLU A 73 19.03 11.67 6.09
N PHE A 74 19.21 11.20 4.85
CA PHE A 74 18.45 10.14 4.22
C PHE A 74 19.24 8.85 3.99
N GLY A 75 20.57 8.89 4.13
CA GLY A 75 21.48 7.78 3.84
C GLY A 75 21.33 6.56 4.76
N ARG A 76 20.91 6.76 6.02
CA ARG A 76 20.78 5.68 7.00
C ARG A 76 19.59 4.78 6.71
N VAL A 77 19.86 3.51 6.43
CA VAL A 77 18.84 2.45 6.37
C VAL A 77 18.50 1.99 7.78
N THR A 78 17.24 2.10 8.19
CA THR A 78 16.82 1.72 9.56
C THR A 78 15.32 1.44 9.65
N TYR A 79 14.93 0.70 10.68
CA TYR A 79 13.55 0.47 11.09
C TYR A 79 13.20 1.13 12.44
N LEU A 80 14.22 1.56 13.19
CA LEU A 80 14.09 2.26 14.47
C LEU A 80 14.85 3.59 14.40
N HIS A 81 14.38 4.58 15.16
CA HIS A 81 15.08 5.87 15.35
C HIS A 81 15.42 6.57 14.02
N PHE A 82 14.37 6.93 13.28
CA PHE A 82 14.51 7.79 12.11
C PHE A 82 15.19 9.12 12.47
N THR A 83 15.99 9.64 11.53
CA THR A 83 16.41 11.05 11.61
C THR A 83 15.17 11.95 11.55
N PRO A 84 15.24 13.20 12.04
CA PRO A 84 14.10 14.13 11.93
C PRO A 84 13.57 14.28 10.49
N ALA A 85 14.46 14.31 9.50
CA ALA A 85 14.09 14.39 8.09
C ALA A 85 13.39 13.12 7.60
N GLN A 86 13.91 11.93 7.95
CA GLN A 86 13.26 10.66 7.63
C GLN A 86 11.87 10.55 8.27
N ALA A 87 11.75 10.95 9.54
CA ALA A 87 10.49 10.95 10.28
C ALA A 87 9.46 11.89 9.63
N LEU A 88 9.89 13.09 9.23
CA LEU A 88 9.04 14.05 8.53
C LEU A 88 8.52 13.48 7.21
N VAL A 89 9.41 12.98 6.34
CA VAL A 89 9.01 12.40 5.05
C VAL A 89 8.09 11.20 5.25
N ALA A 90 8.44 10.27 6.14
CA ALA A 90 7.61 9.10 6.42
C ALA A 90 6.21 9.50 6.92
N THR A 91 6.12 10.58 7.70
CA THR A 91 4.84 11.14 8.18
C THR A 91 4.04 11.74 7.03
N ILE A 92 4.66 12.58 6.18
CA ILE A 92 4.02 13.17 5.01
C ILE A 92 3.46 12.07 4.11
N LEU A 93 4.26 11.06 3.79
CA LEU A 93 3.85 9.92 2.97
C LEU A 93 2.64 9.18 3.56
N LYS A 94 2.64 8.90 4.87
CA LYS A 94 1.50 8.26 5.56
C LYS A 94 0.24 9.14 5.53
N LEU A 95 0.38 10.44 5.77
CA LEU A 95 -0.73 11.39 5.70
C LEU A 95 -1.28 11.51 4.28
N SER A 96 -0.43 11.48 3.26
CA SER A 96 -0.85 11.45 1.85
C SER A 96 -1.65 10.19 1.54
N ILE A 97 -1.24 9.00 2.02
CA ILE A 97 -2.03 7.77 1.87
C ILE A 97 -3.42 7.97 2.50
N ILE A 98 -3.48 8.46 3.74
CA ILE A 98 -4.75 8.68 4.45
C ILE A 98 -5.65 9.63 3.67
N ALA A 99 -5.12 10.78 3.23
CA ALA A 99 -5.86 11.79 2.49
C ALA A 99 -6.39 11.26 1.15
N ILE A 100 -5.55 10.56 0.37
CA ILE A 100 -5.92 10.01 -0.93
C ILE A 100 -6.97 8.90 -0.76
N VAL A 101 -6.80 8.00 0.22
CA VAL A 101 -7.76 6.92 0.46
C VAL A 101 -9.10 7.46 0.95
N LEU A 102 -9.10 8.48 1.82
CA LEU A 102 -10.32 9.18 2.21
C LEU A 102 -11.01 9.83 1.01
N SER A 103 -10.25 10.46 0.11
CA SER A 103 -10.77 11.03 -1.13
C SER A 103 -11.39 9.95 -2.03
N ILE A 104 -10.70 8.83 -2.25
CA ILE A 104 -11.22 7.67 -3.00
C ILE A 104 -12.54 7.18 -2.38
N ALA A 105 -12.55 6.97 -1.06
CA ALA A 105 -13.71 6.47 -0.33
C ALA A 105 -14.90 7.43 -0.41
N TRP A 106 -14.66 8.72 -0.20
CA TRP A 106 -15.66 9.77 -0.28
C TRP A 106 -16.25 9.85 -1.68
N ARG A 107 -15.40 10.01 -2.70
CA ARG A 107 -15.86 10.25 -4.08
C ARG A 107 -16.61 9.05 -4.66
N ARG A 108 -16.28 7.83 -4.25
CA ARG A 108 -16.81 6.59 -4.86
C ARG A 108 -17.95 5.95 -4.04
N ARG A 109 -18.43 6.59 -2.98
CA ARG A 109 -19.39 6.01 -2.01
C ARG A 109 -20.75 5.58 -2.61
N TYR A 110 -21.23 6.30 -3.61
CA TYR A 110 -22.51 6.02 -4.30
C TYR A 110 -22.41 4.88 -5.32
N LEU A 111 -21.19 4.52 -5.74
CA LEU A 111 -21.00 3.55 -6.80
C LEU A 111 -21.37 2.12 -6.36
N GLY A 112 -21.60 1.25 -7.34
CA GLY A 112 -21.98 -0.14 -7.13
C GLY A 112 -20.88 -1.05 -6.54
N ARG A 113 -21.21 -2.34 -6.36
CA ARG A 113 -20.35 -3.35 -5.72
C ARG A 113 -19.00 -3.53 -6.44
N GLN A 114 -18.98 -3.51 -7.77
CA GLN A 114 -17.72 -3.62 -8.52
C GLN A 114 -16.79 -2.44 -8.26
N SER A 115 -17.36 -1.25 -8.08
CA SER A 115 -16.60 -0.05 -7.75
C SER A 115 -16.01 -0.08 -6.35
N LEU A 116 -16.61 -0.80 -5.40
CA LEU A 116 -16.01 -1.06 -4.09
C LEU A 116 -14.70 -1.85 -4.22
N LEU A 117 -14.71 -2.93 -5.00
CA LEU A 117 -13.50 -3.73 -5.26
C LEU A 117 -12.41 -2.90 -5.94
N ARG A 118 -12.79 -2.10 -6.94
CA ARG A 118 -11.87 -1.16 -7.59
C ARG A 118 -11.31 -0.11 -6.63
N SER A 119 -12.12 0.43 -5.71
CA SER A 119 -11.65 1.36 -4.68
C SER A 119 -10.60 0.72 -3.76
N ILE A 120 -10.80 -0.54 -3.38
CA ILE A 120 -9.82 -1.29 -2.58
C ILE A 120 -8.52 -1.49 -3.37
N ALA A 121 -8.61 -1.84 -4.66
CA ALA A 121 -7.45 -1.95 -5.54
C ALA A 121 -6.67 -0.62 -5.63
N TYR A 122 -7.36 0.51 -5.81
CA TYR A 122 -6.72 1.83 -5.82
C TYR A 122 -6.07 2.18 -4.49
N ALA A 123 -6.70 1.86 -3.35
CA ALA A 123 -6.09 2.07 -2.04
C ALA A 123 -4.83 1.24 -1.83
N TRP A 124 -4.82 -0.02 -2.29
CA TRP A 124 -3.60 -0.82 -2.30
C TRP A 124 -2.49 -0.18 -3.13
N ILE A 125 -2.79 0.23 -4.36
CA ILE A 125 -1.79 0.82 -5.25
C ILE A 125 -1.21 2.10 -4.62
N VAL A 126 -2.06 2.98 -4.08
CA VAL A 126 -1.62 4.20 -3.37
C VAL A 126 -0.74 3.85 -2.17
N PHE A 127 -1.15 2.85 -1.37
CA PHE A 127 -0.37 2.38 -0.24
C PHE A 127 1.02 1.88 -0.68
N PHE A 128 1.11 1.04 -1.72
CA PHE A 128 2.41 0.54 -2.18
C PHE A 128 3.27 1.62 -2.85
N ILE A 129 2.68 2.62 -3.51
CA ILE A 129 3.47 3.73 -4.08
C ILE A 129 4.07 4.60 -2.98
N LEU A 130 3.29 4.91 -1.94
CA LEU A 130 3.64 5.91 -0.94
C LEU A 130 4.12 5.31 0.39
N SER A 131 4.07 4.00 0.60
CA SER A 131 4.54 3.41 1.87
C SER A 131 6.02 3.73 2.08
N PRO A 132 6.42 4.23 3.27
CA PRO A 132 7.82 4.54 3.55
C PRO A 132 8.77 3.31 3.49
N GLY A 133 8.20 2.11 3.45
CA GLY A 133 8.93 0.85 3.33
C GLY A 133 7.98 -0.32 3.05
N VAL A 134 8.43 -1.26 2.23
CA VAL A 134 7.69 -2.46 1.84
C VAL A 134 8.66 -3.63 1.82
N CYS A 135 8.28 -4.75 2.46
CA CYS A 135 9.06 -5.98 2.42
C CYS A 135 8.68 -6.80 1.17
N ALA A 136 9.62 -7.60 0.67
CA ALA A 136 9.45 -8.40 -0.55
C ALA A 136 8.16 -9.24 -0.55
N GLN A 137 7.86 -9.89 0.58
CA GLN A 137 6.67 -10.72 0.76
C GLN A 137 5.34 -9.95 0.64
N TYR A 138 5.33 -8.63 0.78
CA TYR A 138 4.09 -7.85 0.76
C TYR A 138 3.54 -7.68 -0.66
N LEU A 139 4.35 -7.87 -1.71
CA LEU A 139 3.88 -7.72 -3.11
C LEU A 139 2.71 -8.66 -3.45
N VAL A 140 2.54 -9.77 -2.72
CA VAL A 140 1.39 -10.67 -2.90
C VAL A 140 0.08 -10.05 -2.42
N TRP A 141 0.10 -9.09 -1.49
CA TRP A 141 -1.10 -8.56 -0.86
C TRP A 141 -2.02 -7.80 -1.82
N LEU A 142 -1.45 -7.07 -2.78
CA LEU A 142 -2.22 -6.32 -3.77
C LEU A 142 -2.60 -7.17 -5.00
N ALA A 143 -1.99 -8.34 -5.19
CA ALA A 143 -2.15 -9.19 -6.37
C ALA A 143 -3.62 -9.51 -6.73
N PRO A 144 -4.48 -10.01 -5.83
CA PRO A 144 -5.86 -10.34 -6.20
C PRO A 144 -6.67 -9.11 -6.61
N PHE A 145 -6.40 -7.95 -5.99
CA PHE A 145 -7.11 -6.71 -6.28
C PHE A 145 -6.68 -6.08 -7.60
N VAL A 146 -5.38 -6.16 -7.91
CA VAL A 146 -4.84 -5.70 -9.19
C VAL A 146 -5.29 -6.59 -10.34
N LEU A 147 -5.37 -7.91 -10.14
CA LEU A 147 -5.94 -8.84 -11.13
C LEU A 147 -7.39 -8.48 -11.49
N LEU A 148 -8.23 -8.24 -10.47
CA LEU A 148 -9.63 -7.82 -10.67
C LEU A 148 -9.75 -6.43 -11.29
N LEU A 149 -8.79 -5.54 -11.04
CA LEU A 149 -8.78 -4.20 -11.62
C LEU A 149 -8.43 -4.23 -13.11
N SER A 150 -7.38 -4.96 -13.49
CA SER A 150 -6.93 -5.10 -14.88
C SER A 150 -5.95 -6.28 -15.02
N PRO A 151 -6.32 -7.33 -15.80
CA PRO A 151 -5.44 -8.47 -16.02
C PRO A 151 -4.09 -8.10 -16.68
N SER A 152 -4.07 -7.12 -17.58
CA SER A 152 -2.83 -6.65 -18.21
C SER A 152 -1.92 -5.93 -17.23
N PHE A 153 -2.49 -5.09 -16.36
CA PHE A 153 -1.72 -4.44 -15.29
C PHE A 153 -1.16 -5.46 -14.30
N PHE A 154 -1.95 -6.48 -13.95
CA PHE A 154 -1.50 -7.62 -13.15
C PHE A 154 -0.36 -8.39 -13.80
N GLY A 155 -0.40 -8.61 -15.12
CA GLY A 155 0.69 -9.24 -15.87
C GLY A 155 2.01 -8.48 -15.73
N TRP A 156 1.99 -7.16 -15.94
CA TRP A 156 3.18 -6.30 -15.78
C TRP A 156 3.69 -6.26 -14.34
N PHE A 157 2.79 -6.14 -13.36
CA PHE A 157 3.15 -6.13 -11.95
C PHE A 157 3.76 -7.47 -11.51
N THR A 158 3.17 -8.58 -11.96
CA THR A 158 3.68 -9.93 -11.70
C THR A 158 5.05 -10.13 -12.34
N ALA A 159 5.23 -9.73 -13.60
CA ALA A 159 6.51 -9.87 -14.29
C ALA A 159 7.64 -9.09 -13.58
N THR A 160 7.40 -7.83 -13.26
CA THR A 160 8.39 -6.99 -12.57
C THR A 160 8.61 -7.37 -11.11
N GLY A 161 7.55 -7.83 -10.42
CA GLY A 161 7.64 -8.40 -9.08
C GLY A 161 8.46 -9.69 -9.05
N SER A 162 8.24 -10.59 -10.01
CA SER A 162 9.02 -11.83 -10.16
C SER A 162 10.49 -11.54 -10.45
N LEU A 163 10.78 -10.54 -11.30
CA LEU A 163 12.16 -10.11 -11.56
C LEU A 163 12.83 -9.63 -10.27
N PHE A 164 12.17 -8.74 -9.53
CA PHE A 164 12.66 -8.27 -8.23
C PHE A 164 12.88 -9.42 -7.24
N LEU A 165 11.90 -10.32 -7.09
CA LEU A 165 12.00 -11.44 -6.17
C LEU A 165 13.12 -12.40 -6.55
N PHE A 166 13.35 -12.63 -7.85
CA PHE A 166 14.46 -13.44 -8.32
C PHE A 166 15.81 -12.86 -7.86
N PHE A 167 16.07 -11.58 -8.10
CA PHE A 167 17.31 -10.95 -7.65
C PHE A 167 17.40 -10.87 -6.12
N PHE A 168 16.30 -10.55 -5.45
CA PHE A 168 16.24 -10.53 -4.00
C PHE A 168 16.66 -11.88 -3.40
N TYR A 169 16.01 -12.97 -3.79
CA TYR A 169 16.31 -14.31 -3.26
C TYR A 169 17.67 -14.83 -3.72
N ASN A 170 18.07 -14.59 -4.97
CA ASN A 170 19.37 -15.02 -5.46
C ASN A 170 20.52 -14.34 -4.71
N THR A 171 20.37 -13.06 -4.36
CA THR A 171 21.35 -12.32 -3.58
C THR A 171 21.41 -12.80 -2.13
N ILE A 172 20.28 -12.92 -1.42
CA ILE A 172 20.29 -13.28 0.01
C ILE A 172 20.49 -14.78 0.28
N ALA A 173 20.45 -15.61 -0.77
CA ALA A 173 20.76 -17.04 -0.71
C ALA A 173 22.15 -17.37 -1.29
N ASP A 174 22.97 -16.36 -1.60
CA ASP A 174 24.25 -16.42 -2.32
C ASP A 174 24.19 -16.94 -3.77
N LYS A 175 23.29 -17.88 -4.10
CA LYS A 175 23.03 -18.38 -5.46
C LYS A 175 21.83 -19.33 -5.53
N PHE A 176 21.38 -19.63 -6.74
CA PHE A 176 20.44 -20.72 -7.03
C PHE A 176 21.12 -22.09 -6.89
N PRO A 177 20.42 -23.14 -6.41
CA PRO A 177 19.06 -23.15 -5.85
C PRO A 177 18.96 -22.55 -4.44
N TRP A 178 17.83 -21.89 -4.16
CA TRP A 178 17.60 -21.12 -2.92
C TRP A 178 17.21 -22.02 -1.74
N TYR A 179 18.17 -22.71 -1.13
CA TYR A 179 17.91 -23.55 0.06
C TYR A 179 17.75 -22.75 1.36
N LEU A 180 18.51 -21.66 1.51
CA LEU A 180 18.50 -20.80 2.69
C LEU A 180 18.70 -19.35 2.26
N ALA A 181 17.81 -18.46 2.71
CA ALA A 181 17.82 -17.05 2.38
C ALA A 181 17.90 -16.23 3.68
N ILE A 182 19.02 -15.52 3.90
CA ILE A 182 19.23 -14.70 5.11
C ILE A 182 19.29 -13.23 4.71
N SER A 183 18.20 -12.52 4.98
CA SER A 183 18.18 -11.06 4.81
C SER A 183 19.00 -10.40 5.92
N ASN A 184 20.21 -9.97 5.58
CA ASN A 184 21.03 -9.11 6.41
C ASN A 184 21.35 -7.81 5.65
N GLY A 185 21.72 -6.76 6.37
CA GLY A 185 21.92 -5.43 5.78
C GLY A 185 23.08 -5.35 4.77
N ARG A 186 23.95 -6.39 4.70
CA ARG A 186 25.16 -6.41 3.85
C ARG A 186 24.81 -6.32 2.38
N HIS A 187 23.76 -7.00 1.95
CA HIS A 187 23.40 -7.13 0.55
C HIS A 187 22.36 -6.11 0.08
N ASN A 188 21.95 -5.17 0.95
CA ASN A 188 20.95 -4.17 0.60
C ASN A 188 21.33 -3.39 -0.67
N GLY A 189 22.62 -3.11 -0.89
CA GLY A 189 23.06 -2.40 -2.11
C GLY A 189 22.79 -3.16 -3.41
N GLU A 190 22.79 -4.49 -3.37
CA GLU A 190 22.72 -5.34 -4.55
C GLU A 190 21.28 -5.56 -5.03
N TRP A 191 20.36 -5.87 -4.11
CA TRP A 191 18.99 -6.21 -4.47
C TRP A 191 18.03 -5.01 -4.48
N THR A 192 18.30 -3.95 -3.69
CA THR A 192 17.37 -2.81 -3.56
C THR A 192 17.06 -2.11 -4.89
N PRO A 193 18.02 -1.89 -5.81
CA PRO A 193 17.72 -1.26 -7.10
C PRO A 193 16.60 -1.97 -7.87
N TRP A 194 16.47 -3.29 -7.72
CA TRP A 194 15.44 -4.08 -8.40
C TRP A 194 14.02 -3.78 -7.90
N THR A 195 13.87 -3.20 -6.71
CA THR A 195 12.56 -2.74 -6.20
C THR A 195 11.94 -1.61 -7.05
N ALA A 196 12.77 -0.89 -7.81
CA ALA A 196 12.31 0.20 -8.68
C ALA A 196 11.36 -0.28 -9.77
N TRP A 197 11.51 -1.53 -10.26
CA TRP A 197 10.68 -2.08 -11.33
C TRP A 197 9.20 -2.23 -10.95
N PRO A 198 8.83 -3.02 -9.92
CA PRO A 198 7.43 -3.11 -9.52
C PRO A 198 6.88 -1.77 -9.04
N TRP A 199 7.69 -0.92 -8.40
CA TRP A 199 7.25 0.41 -7.98
C TRP A 199 6.93 1.34 -9.17
N ALA A 200 7.77 1.35 -10.21
CA ALA A 200 7.53 2.12 -11.43
C ALA A 200 6.28 1.62 -12.17
N VAL A 201 6.04 0.30 -12.22
CA VAL A 201 4.82 -0.26 -12.79
C VAL A 201 3.59 0.25 -12.04
N LEU A 202 3.62 0.31 -10.71
CA LEU A 202 2.50 0.85 -9.93
C LEU A 202 2.19 2.32 -10.30
N ILE A 203 3.22 3.15 -10.40
CA ILE A 203 3.07 4.56 -10.81
C ILE A 203 2.50 4.67 -12.22
N ALA A 204 3.09 3.94 -13.17
CA ALA A 204 2.65 3.94 -14.57
C ALA A 204 1.19 3.46 -14.68
N GLY A 205 0.81 2.43 -13.93
CA GLY A 205 -0.56 1.92 -13.86
C GLY A 205 -1.55 2.99 -13.40
N VAL A 206 -1.27 3.68 -12.28
CA VAL A 206 -2.12 4.78 -11.80
C VAL A 206 -2.25 5.88 -12.84
N LEU A 207 -1.15 6.28 -13.48
CA LEU A 207 -1.16 7.31 -14.50
C LEU A 207 -2.02 6.90 -15.71
N VAL A 208 -1.87 5.67 -16.20
CA VAL A 208 -2.68 5.15 -17.31
C VAL A 208 -4.15 5.10 -16.93
N PHE A 209 -4.50 4.60 -15.73
CA PHE A 209 -5.89 4.57 -15.28
C PHE A 209 -6.48 5.98 -15.13
N TRP A 210 -5.71 6.93 -14.61
CA TRP A 210 -6.15 8.31 -14.49
C TRP A 210 -6.36 8.97 -15.84
N ILE A 211 -5.44 8.79 -16.80
CA ILE A 211 -5.58 9.32 -18.16
C ILE A 211 -6.82 8.74 -18.85
N LYS A 212 -7.06 7.43 -18.73
CA LYS A 212 -8.25 6.78 -19.28
C LYS A 212 -9.53 7.33 -18.66
N ALA A 213 -9.59 7.38 -17.34
CA ALA A 213 -10.75 7.93 -16.63
C ALA A 213 -11.04 9.38 -17.04
N LYS A 214 -10.00 10.23 -17.15
CA LYS A 214 -10.16 11.62 -17.58
C LYS A 214 -10.64 11.75 -19.04
N ARG A 215 -10.29 10.82 -19.92
CA ARG A 215 -10.80 10.79 -21.30
C ARG A 215 -12.28 10.41 -21.33
N GLU A 216 -12.70 9.46 -20.49
CA GLU A 216 -14.09 9.02 -20.36
C GLU A 216 -14.97 10.10 -19.72
N ASN A 217 -14.45 10.77 -18.68
CA ASN A 217 -15.15 11.85 -18.01
C ASN A 217 -14.20 13.07 -17.82
N PRO A 218 -14.25 14.05 -18.74
CA PRO A 218 -13.42 15.25 -18.68
C PRO A 218 -13.61 16.13 -17.44
N SER A 219 -14.73 15.97 -16.72
CA SER A 219 -15.00 16.71 -15.48
C SER A 219 -14.18 16.19 -14.29
N LEU A 220 -13.52 15.03 -14.41
CA LEU A 220 -12.64 14.49 -13.38
C LEU A 220 -11.41 15.39 -13.16
N ARG A 221 -11.53 16.29 -12.19
CA ARG A 221 -10.42 17.12 -11.70
C ARG A 221 -9.63 16.37 -10.64
N LEU A 222 -8.30 16.55 -10.65
CA LEU A 222 -7.37 15.92 -9.70
C LEU A 222 -7.69 16.32 -8.23
N PHE A 223 -8.14 17.56 -8.03
CA PHE A 223 -8.42 18.15 -6.73
C PHE A 223 -9.92 18.31 -6.42
N SER A 224 -10.82 17.67 -7.19
CA SER A 224 -12.25 17.69 -6.85
C SER A 224 -12.57 16.62 -5.81
N LEU A 225 -13.36 16.99 -4.81
CA LEU A 225 -13.99 16.09 -3.83
C LEU A 225 -15.45 15.78 -4.19
N GLU A 226 -15.90 16.18 -5.38
CA GLU A 226 -17.25 15.87 -5.85
C GLU A 226 -17.40 14.35 -5.97
N PRO A 227 -18.53 13.81 -5.47
CA PRO A 227 -18.86 12.41 -5.65
C PRO A 227 -18.95 12.07 -7.14
N LEU A 228 -18.53 10.87 -7.49
CA LEU A 228 -18.76 10.34 -8.82
C LEU A 228 -20.21 9.89 -8.90
N ASP A 229 -20.89 10.33 -9.95
CA ASP A 229 -22.23 9.89 -10.24
C ASP A 229 -22.22 8.36 -10.43
N PRO A 230 -23.18 7.64 -9.84
CA PRO A 230 -23.41 6.26 -10.24
C PRO A 230 -23.81 6.33 -11.72
N GLU A 231 -22.94 5.85 -12.61
CA GLU A 231 -23.28 5.69 -14.03
C GLU A 231 -24.69 5.09 -14.13
N PHE A 232 -25.58 5.78 -14.84
CA PHE A 232 -26.78 5.14 -15.35
C PHE A 232 -26.29 3.93 -16.17
N PRO A 233 -26.85 2.73 -15.94
CA PRO A 233 -26.46 1.59 -16.73
C PRO A 233 -26.72 1.91 -18.20
N SER A 234 -25.65 1.91 -19.00
CA SER A 234 -25.75 1.76 -20.45
C SER A 234 -26.25 0.37 -20.79
#